data_AF-A0A7J4MG76-F1
#
_entry.id   AF-A0A7J4MG76-F1
#
_cell.length_a   1.000
_cell.length_b   1.000
_cell.length_c   1.000
_cell.angle_alpha   90.00
_cell.angle_beta   90.00
_cell.angle_gamma   90.00
#
_symmetry.space_group_name_H-M   'P 1'
#
loop_
_entity.id
_entity.type
_entity.pdbx_description
1 polymer ?
#
loop_
_entity_poly.entity_id
_entity_poly.type
_entity_poly.pdbx_seq_one_letter_code
_entity_poly.pdbx_strand_id
1 'polypeptide(L)'
;MKVALIKDNSAPFDTRNWHDIYAEHFRDMGVSTVFLDPNKSSFIDDAVSTACGAYLWRVWHVPQDRIDATRKIRFLEKECGLLMFPTHRMLEDYDDKASELFFMRKQKYPIPETFFTRSSEEAKDYCQTCALPIVSKAYDGASGDNVRLLNNRDSLISHVNDAFSQTGIKTHFSGSVQQGYIFLQKYIPCKKDMKIIVIGEEVALSYWRKGLEWKHNISSGGSIDTTPIPEQAKQLAVQITKDLKYDWCGLDFIEHDNRIFLIEYGSMFAITPRFIPIFGSIDADMLRKQCELVVKRIKK
;
A
#
# COMPACT_ATOMS: atom_id res chain seq x y z
N MET A 1 -6.28 4.46 -29.46
CA MET A 1 -6.19 3.70 -28.18
C MET A 1 -7.16 4.32 -27.20
N LYS A 2 -7.87 3.51 -26.41
CA LYS A 2 -8.91 3.95 -25.47
C LYS A 2 -8.74 3.28 -24.12
N VAL A 3 -8.82 4.04 -23.03
CA VAL A 3 -8.71 3.56 -21.63
C VAL A 3 -9.97 3.93 -20.86
N ALA A 4 -10.50 2.99 -20.07
CA ALA A 4 -11.57 3.28 -19.12
C ALA A 4 -10.97 3.75 -17.79
N LEU A 5 -11.51 4.81 -17.21
CA LEU A 5 -11.14 5.35 -15.90
C LEU A 5 -12.33 5.21 -14.95
N ILE A 6 -12.10 4.57 -13.81
CA ILE A 6 -13.17 4.31 -12.85
C ILE A 6 -13.28 5.50 -11.90
N LYS A 7 -14.48 6.08 -11.82
CA LYS A 7 -14.84 7.23 -10.98
C LYS A 7 -15.38 6.75 -9.63
N ASP A 8 -14.49 6.32 -8.74
CA ASP A 8 -14.90 6.04 -7.37
C ASP A 8 -15.03 7.31 -6.52
N ASN A 9 -15.44 7.13 -5.27
CA ASN A 9 -15.61 8.19 -4.28
C ASN A 9 -14.33 8.44 -3.47
N SER A 10 -13.15 8.12 -4.03
CA SER A 10 -11.86 8.46 -3.41
C SER A 10 -11.80 9.94 -3.08
N ALA A 11 -11.23 10.30 -1.93
CA ALA A 11 -11.03 11.70 -1.60
C ALA A 11 -10.20 12.38 -2.71
N PRO A 12 -10.59 13.60 -3.12
CA PRO A 12 -9.90 14.32 -4.18
C PRO A 12 -8.48 14.66 -3.74
N PHE A 13 -7.61 14.75 -4.72
CA PHE A 13 -6.23 15.14 -4.60
C PHE A 13 -6.07 16.61 -4.99
N ASP A 14 -5.70 17.45 -4.03
CA ASP A 14 -5.54 18.89 -4.25
C ASP A 14 -6.75 19.50 -4.99
N THR A 15 -7.95 19.21 -4.47
CA THR A 15 -9.27 19.56 -5.03
C THR A 15 -9.69 18.85 -6.32
N ARG A 16 -8.82 18.03 -6.92
CA ARG A 16 -9.07 17.32 -8.19
C ARG A 16 -9.32 15.83 -7.98
N ASN A 17 -10.20 15.22 -8.79
CA ASN A 17 -10.36 13.78 -8.71
C ASN A 17 -9.20 13.04 -9.38
N TRP A 18 -8.84 11.88 -8.85
CA TRP A 18 -7.75 11.06 -9.40
C TRP A 18 -7.97 10.65 -10.85
N HIS A 19 -9.20 10.28 -11.21
CA HIS A 19 -9.55 9.91 -12.58
C HIS A 19 -9.41 11.10 -13.55
N ASP A 20 -9.61 12.33 -13.09
CA ASP A 20 -9.40 13.51 -13.94
C ASP A 20 -7.92 13.70 -14.23
N ILE A 21 -7.03 13.50 -13.24
CA ILE A 21 -5.58 13.61 -13.40
C ILE A 21 -5.06 12.55 -14.38
N TYR A 22 -5.49 11.29 -14.23
CA TYR A 22 -5.14 10.25 -15.19
C TYR A 22 -5.64 10.58 -16.60
N ALA A 23 -6.84 11.14 -16.73
CA ALA A 23 -7.40 11.53 -18.03
C ALA A 23 -6.53 12.58 -18.74
N GLU A 24 -5.96 13.53 -18.00
CA GLU A 24 -5.02 14.51 -18.56
C GLU A 24 -3.74 13.85 -19.07
N HIS A 25 -3.10 12.99 -18.27
CA HIS A 25 -1.91 12.27 -18.69
C HIS A 25 -2.16 11.39 -19.92
N PHE A 26 -3.30 10.70 -19.99
CA PHE A 26 -3.66 9.92 -21.18
C PHE A 26 -3.91 10.81 -22.40
N ARG A 27 -4.59 11.95 -22.23
CA ARG A 27 -4.83 12.92 -23.30
C ARG A 27 -3.52 13.48 -23.86
N ASP A 28 -2.57 13.82 -23.00
CA ASP A 28 -1.24 14.29 -23.40
C ASP A 28 -0.45 13.23 -24.19
N MET A 29 -0.78 11.95 -24.00
CA MET A 29 -0.24 10.82 -24.77
C MET A 29 -1.06 10.47 -26.03
N GLY A 30 -2.11 11.25 -26.36
CA GLY A 30 -2.99 10.98 -27.50
C GLY A 30 -3.93 9.77 -27.29
N VAL A 31 -4.21 9.41 -26.04
CA VAL A 31 -5.09 8.29 -25.67
C VAL A 31 -6.43 8.82 -25.20
N SER A 32 -7.53 8.32 -25.78
CA SER A 32 -8.87 8.73 -25.36
C SER A 32 -9.31 7.99 -24.10
N THR A 33 -10.13 8.65 -23.28
CA THR A 33 -10.62 8.08 -22.02
C THR A 33 -12.14 8.02 -21.97
N VAL A 34 -12.67 6.97 -21.34
CA VAL A 34 -14.09 6.86 -20.97
C VAL A 34 -14.20 6.68 -19.48
N PHE A 35 -15.22 7.29 -18.88
CA PHE A 35 -15.44 7.19 -17.44
C PHE A 35 -16.51 6.15 -17.11
N LEU A 36 -16.23 5.34 -16.10
CA LEU A 36 -17.17 4.35 -15.57
C LEU A 36 -17.46 4.65 -14.11
N ASP A 37 -18.70 4.45 -13.68
CA ASP A 37 -19.12 4.64 -12.29
C ASP A 37 -19.24 3.26 -11.61
N PRO A 38 -18.37 2.94 -10.65
CA PRO A 38 -18.36 1.63 -10.01
C PRO A 38 -19.59 1.39 -9.14
N ASN A 39 -20.36 2.42 -8.78
CA ASN A 39 -21.52 2.29 -7.90
C ASN A 39 -22.82 1.95 -8.65
N LYS A 40 -22.82 2.00 -9.98
CA LYS A 40 -23.99 1.65 -10.79
C LYS A 40 -24.17 0.14 -10.86
N SER A 41 -25.43 -0.32 -10.86
CA SER A 41 -25.77 -1.72 -11.11
C SER A 41 -25.29 -2.20 -12.49
N SER A 42 -25.22 -1.30 -13.48
CA SER A 42 -24.74 -1.56 -14.83
C SER A 42 -23.22 -1.62 -14.96
N PHE A 43 -22.44 -1.34 -13.89
CA PHE A 43 -20.99 -1.14 -14.00
C PHE A 43 -20.26 -2.28 -14.73
N ILE A 44 -20.60 -3.53 -14.43
CA ILE A 44 -19.97 -4.70 -15.06
C ILE A 44 -20.31 -4.75 -16.56
N ASP A 45 -21.58 -4.56 -16.91
CA ASP A 45 -22.04 -4.57 -18.31
C ASP A 45 -21.44 -3.38 -19.09
N ASP A 46 -21.37 -2.20 -18.47
CA ASP A 46 -20.75 -1.00 -19.03
C ASP A 46 -19.24 -1.23 -19.26
N ALA A 47 -18.54 -1.83 -18.30
CA ALA A 47 -17.13 -2.15 -18.44
C ALA A 47 -16.90 -3.09 -19.63
N VAL A 48 -17.63 -4.20 -19.72
CA VAL A 48 -17.49 -5.16 -20.82
C VAL A 48 -17.85 -4.55 -22.17
N SER A 49 -18.96 -3.81 -22.25
CA SER A 49 -19.46 -3.24 -23.52
C SER A 49 -18.62 -2.09 -24.05
N THR A 50 -17.89 -1.35 -23.20
CA THR A 50 -17.08 -0.21 -23.66
C THR A 50 -15.86 -0.58 -24.49
N ALA A 51 -15.43 -1.86 -24.42
CA ALA A 51 -14.33 -2.44 -25.18
C ALA A 51 -13.04 -1.59 -25.15
N CYS A 52 -12.70 -1.03 -23.99
CA CYS A 52 -11.45 -0.29 -23.80
C CYS A 52 -10.25 -1.24 -23.77
N GLY A 53 -9.08 -0.76 -24.21
CA GLY A 53 -7.85 -1.55 -24.21
C GLY A 53 -7.30 -1.82 -22.81
N ALA A 54 -7.62 -0.96 -21.84
CA ALA A 54 -7.35 -1.17 -20.42
C ALA A 54 -8.36 -0.39 -19.57
N TYR A 55 -8.41 -0.75 -18.28
CA TYR A 55 -9.28 -0.17 -17.27
C TYR A 55 -8.42 0.22 -16.06
N LEU A 56 -8.40 1.49 -15.69
CA LEU A 56 -7.63 2.00 -14.55
C LEU A 56 -8.55 2.47 -13.43
N TRP A 57 -8.38 1.88 -12.25
CA TRP A 57 -9.11 2.19 -11.02
C TRP A 57 -8.14 2.46 -9.89
N ARG A 58 -7.99 3.73 -9.47
CA ARG A 58 -7.23 4.08 -8.26
C ARG A 58 -8.07 3.84 -7.00
N VAL A 59 -8.21 2.57 -6.63
CA VAL A 59 -9.06 2.10 -5.52
C VAL A 59 -8.76 2.82 -4.21
N TRP A 60 -9.80 3.40 -3.61
CA TRP A 60 -9.70 4.02 -2.30
C TRP A 60 -9.36 3.01 -1.20
N HIS A 61 -8.63 3.48 -0.18
CA HIS A 61 -8.13 2.62 0.88
C HIS A 61 -9.18 2.29 1.95
N VAL A 62 -10.44 2.71 1.84
CA VAL A 62 -11.47 2.36 2.83
C VAL A 62 -11.81 0.86 2.70
N PRO A 63 -11.89 0.08 3.80
CA PRO A 63 -12.03 -1.38 3.72
C PRO A 63 -13.20 -1.86 2.84
N GLN A 64 -14.37 -1.24 2.96
CA GLN A 64 -15.54 -1.61 2.17
C GLN A 64 -15.34 -1.36 0.66
N ASP A 65 -14.71 -0.23 0.30
CA ASP A 65 -14.39 0.11 -1.09
C ASP A 65 -13.35 -0.85 -1.67
N ARG A 66 -12.32 -1.22 -0.87
CA ARG A 66 -11.33 -2.22 -1.28
C ARG A 66 -11.99 -3.58 -1.56
N ILE A 67 -12.85 -4.04 -0.65
CA ILE A 67 -13.55 -5.32 -0.80
C ILE A 67 -14.42 -5.33 -2.07
N ASP A 68 -15.16 -4.25 -2.32
CA ASP A 68 -16.01 -4.12 -3.50
C ASP A 68 -15.17 -4.07 -4.80
N ALA A 69 -14.13 -3.24 -4.82
CA ALA A 69 -13.22 -3.13 -5.95
C ALA A 69 -12.52 -4.46 -6.26
N THR A 70 -12.02 -5.18 -5.24
CA THR A 70 -11.37 -6.49 -5.42
C THR A 70 -12.32 -7.49 -6.08
N ARG A 71 -13.59 -7.56 -5.66
CA ARG A 71 -14.59 -8.46 -6.27
C ARG A 71 -14.81 -8.13 -7.74
N LYS A 72 -15.00 -6.85 -8.05
CA LYS A 72 -15.27 -6.37 -9.42
C LYS A 72 -14.07 -6.54 -10.34
N ILE A 73 -12.89 -6.14 -9.89
CA ILE A 73 -11.63 -6.29 -10.64
C ILE A 73 -11.31 -7.77 -10.86
N ARG A 74 -11.50 -8.64 -9.86
CA ARG A 74 -11.36 -10.10 -10.05
C ARG A 74 -12.23 -10.60 -11.19
N PHE A 75 -13.51 -10.24 -11.17
CA PHE A 75 -14.46 -10.72 -12.17
C PHE A 75 -14.10 -10.21 -13.57
N LEU A 76 -13.89 -8.89 -13.70
CA LEU A 76 -13.54 -8.26 -14.98
C LEU A 76 -12.21 -8.80 -15.55
N GLU A 77 -11.22 -9.05 -14.71
CA GLU A 77 -9.93 -9.58 -15.16
C GLU A 77 -9.98 -11.08 -15.46
N LYS A 78 -10.46 -11.89 -14.51
CA LYS A 78 -10.35 -13.36 -14.58
C LYS A 78 -11.44 -14.00 -15.41
N GLU A 79 -12.65 -13.47 -15.37
CA GLU A 79 -13.80 -14.05 -16.05
C GLU A 79 -14.07 -13.35 -17.39
N CYS A 80 -13.85 -12.03 -17.48
CA CYS A 80 -14.08 -11.27 -18.72
C CYS A 80 -12.80 -11.01 -19.54
N GLY A 81 -11.62 -11.32 -19.00
CA GLY A 81 -10.34 -11.15 -19.71
C GLY A 81 -9.94 -9.69 -19.93
N LEU A 82 -10.50 -8.74 -19.17
CA LEU A 82 -10.17 -7.33 -19.31
C LEU A 82 -8.82 -7.00 -18.67
N LEU A 83 -8.06 -6.11 -19.30
CA LEU A 83 -6.78 -5.64 -18.78
C LEU A 83 -7.01 -4.57 -17.70
N MET A 84 -6.93 -4.99 -16.43
CA MET A 84 -7.18 -4.15 -15.26
C MET A 84 -5.90 -3.59 -14.63
N PHE A 85 -5.97 -2.34 -14.16
CA PHE A 85 -4.95 -1.68 -13.36
C PHE A 85 -5.60 -0.99 -12.15
N PRO A 86 -5.25 -1.35 -10.89
CA PRO A 86 -4.41 -2.46 -10.51
C PRO A 86 -5.00 -3.80 -10.98
N THR A 87 -4.14 -4.81 -11.14
CA THR A 87 -4.61 -6.18 -11.34
C THR A 87 -5.25 -6.71 -10.05
N HIS A 88 -6.03 -7.78 -10.15
CA HIS A 88 -6.53 -8.52 -8.99
C HIS A 88 -5.40 -8.89 -8.03
N ARG A 89 -4.26 -9.35 -8.56
CA ARG A 89 -3.10 -9.73 -7.74
C ARG A 89 -2.57 -8.56 -6.92
N MET A 90 -2.61 -7.35 -7.46
CA MET A 90 -2.22 -6.13 -6.76
C MET A 90 -3.18 -5.72 -5.64
N LEU A 91 -4.42 -6.22 -5.65
CA LEU A 91 -5.41 -5.96 -4.61
C LEU A 91 -5.54 -7.07 -3.57
N GLU A 92 -5.11 -8.31 -3.87
CA GLU A 92 -5.17 -9.44 -2.94
C GLU A 92 -4.50 -9.15 -1.60
N ASP A 93 -3.35 -8.47 -1.62
CA ASP A 93 -2.58 -8.14 -0.41
C ASP A 93 -2.67 -6.64 -0.06
N TYR A 94 -3.58 -5.88 -0.68
CA TYR A 94 -3.63 -4.42 -0.51
C TYR A 94 -4.17 -4.02 0.87
N ASP A 95 -3.30 -3.40 1.68
CA ASP A 95 -3.60 -2.95 3.05
C ASP A 95 -4.02 -4.13 3.95
N ASP A 96 -3.30 -5.25 3.81
CA ASP A 96 -3.41 -6.46 4.64
C ASP A 96 -2.02 -6.95 5.07
N LYS A 97 -1.60 -6.50 6.26
CA LYS A 97 -0.27 -6.82 6.81
C LYS A 97 -0.03 -8.30 7.06
N ALA A 98 -1.08 -9.12 7.26
CA ALA A 98 -0.87 -10.56 7.41
C ALA A 98 -0.55 -11.23 6.08
N SER A 99 -1.29 -10.88 5.02
CA SER A 99 -1.00 -11.35 3.67
C SER A 99 0.40 -10.92 3.23
N GLU A 100 0.78 -9.66 3.50
CA GLU A 100 2.15 -9.18 3.30
C GLU A 100 3.19 -10.02 4.05
N LEU A 101 2.96 -10.27 5.35
CA LEU A 101 3.86 -11.07 6.18
C LEU A 101 4.06 -12.49 5.63
N PHE A 102 2.98 -13.15 5.20
CA PHE A 102 3.06 -14.50 4.65
C PHE A 102 3.86 -14.54 3.36
N PHE A 103 3.64 -13.58 2.46
CA PHE A 103 4.42 -13.45 1.25
C PHE A 103 5.91 -13.21 1.55
N MET A 104 6.21 -12.23 2.40
CA MET A 104 7.60 -11.87 2.74
C MET A 104 8.35 -13.04 3.39
N ARG A 105 7.71 -13.78 4.29
CA ARG A 105 8.29 -14.99 4.90
C ARG A 105 8.51 -16.11 3.90
N LYS A 106 7.55 -16.36 3.01
CA LYS A 106 7.66 -17.39 1.97
C LYS A 106 8.85 -17.13 1.04
N GLN A 107 9.07 -15.87 0.68
CA GLN A 107 10.21 -15.44 -0.15
C GLN A 107 11.51 -15.25 0.63
N LYS A 108 11.47 -15.37 1.97
CA LYS A 108 12.62 -15.16 2.86
C LYS A 108 13.23 -13.75 2.73
N TYR A 109 12.39 -12.75 2.48
CA TYR A 109 12.83 -11.36 2.48
C TYR A 109 13.27 -10.91 3.87
N PRO A 110 14.26 -10.00 3.97
CA PRO A 110 14.72 -9.51 5.25
C PRO A 110 13.64 -8.61 5.86
N ILE A 111 12.89 -9.14 6.81
CA ILE A 111 11.88 -8.39 7.58
C ILE A 111 12.29 -8.37 9.05
N PRO A 112 11.85 -7.38 9.85
CA PRO A 112 11.98 -7.48 11.30
C PRO A 112 11.26 -8.73 11.78
N GLU A 113 11.79 -9.35 12.83
CA GLU A 113 11.13 -10.48 13.48
C GLU A 113 9.69 -10.08 13.80
N THR A 114 8.74 -10.85 13.29
CA THR A 114 7.32 -10.54 13.39
C THR A 114 6.63 -11.78 13.91
N PHE A 115 5.78 -11.61 14.90
CA PHE A 115 4.89 -12.60 15.47
C PHE A 115 3.45 -12.25 15.08
N PHE A 116 2.73 -13.23 14.55
CA PHE A 116 1.33 -13.06 14.17
C PHE A 116 0.57 -14.31 14.57
N THR A 117 -0.53 -14.13 15.30
CA THR A 117 -1.41 -15.23 15.68
C THR A 117 -2.86 -14.79 15.84
N ARG A 118 -3.75 -15.76 15.68
CA ARG A 118 -5.18 -15.68 16.05
C ARG A 118 -5.50 -16.50 17.30
N SER A 119 -4.51 -17.13 17.93
CA SER A 119 -4.65 -17.86 19.18
C SER A 119 -4.43 -16.92 20.37
N SER A 120 -5.44 -16.76 21.22
CA SER A 120 -5.32 -15.94 22.43
C SER A 120 -4.33 -16.54 23.43
N GLU A 121 -4.25 -17.87 23.51
CA GLU A 121 -3.30 -18.58 24.38
C GLU A 121 -1.85 -18.34 23.93
N GLU A 122 -1.57 -18.57 22.65
CA GLU A 122 -0.24 -18.34 22.07
C GLU A 122 0.18 -16.86 22.20
N ALA A 123 -0.76 -15.93 22.01
CA ALA A 123 -0.50 -14.51 22.18
C ALA A 123 -0.15 -14.15 23.63
N LYS A 124 -0.82 -14.77 24.61
CA LYS A 124 -0.54 -14.57 26.04
C LYS A 124 0.82 -15.15 26.42
N ASP A 125 1.18 -16.31 25.90
CA ASP A 125 2.49 -16.93 26.19
C ASP A 125 3.63 -16.12 25.57
N TYR A 126 3.48 -15.71 24.30
CA TYR A 126 4.48 -14.90 23.60
C TYR A 126 4.71 -13.57 24.31
N CYS A 127 3.65 -12.89 24.76
CA CYS A 127 3.80 -11.57 25.39
C CYS A 127 4.49 -11.60 26.76
N GLN A 128 4.57 -12.76 27.42
CA GLN A 128 5.35 -12.91 28.66
C GLN A 128 6.85 -12.83 28.42
N THR A 129 7.34 -13.27 27.26
CA THR A 129 8.77 -13.54 27.03
C THR A 129 9.39 -12.69 25.92
N CYS A 130 8.59 -12.11 25.04
CA CYS A 130 9.10 -11.32 23.91
C CYS A 130 9.92 -10.11 24.35
N ALA A 131 10.87 -9.70 23.51
CA ALA A 131 11.69 -8.52 23.75
C ALA A 131 10.89 -7.23 23.56
N LEU A 132 11.22 -6.22 24.36
CA LEU A 132 10.62 -4.88 24.31
C LEU A 132 11.68 -3.82 23.97
N PRO A 133 11.29 -2.70 23.34
CA PRO A 133 9.93 -2.38 22.90
C PRO A 133 9.49 -3.20 21.67
N ILE A 134 8.18 -3.35 21.48
CA ILE A 134 7.60 -4.09 20.36
C ILE A 134 6.51 -3.26 19.67
N VAL A 135 6.38 -3.40 18.36
CA VAL A 135 5.42 -2.66 17.55
C VAL A 135 4.19 -3.52 17.28
N SER A 136 3.01 -3.08 17.71
CA SER A 136 1.75 -3.68 17.29
C SER A 136 1.19 -2.97 16.06
N LYS A 137 0.61 -3.73 15.12
CA LYS A 137 -0.05 -3.23 13.91
C LYS A 137 -1.42 -3.88 13.72
N ALA A 138 -2.43 -3.15 13.27
CA ALA A 138 -3.67 -3.74 12.74
C ALA A 138 -3.48 -4.17 11.27
N TYR A 139 -4.27 -5.13 10.77
CA TYR A 139 -4.23 -5.61 9.38
C TYR A 139 -4.26 -4.46 8.39
N ASP A 140 -5.26 -3.60 8.53
CA ASP A 140 -5.54 -2.46 7.69
C ASP A 140 -5.16 -1.15 8.39
N GLY A 141 -4.98 -0.10 7.60
CA GLY A 141 -4.71 1.23 8.12
C GLY A 141 -3.68 1.97 7.29
N ALA A 142 -3.98 3.23 6.98
CA ALA A 142 -3.04 4.13 6.34
C ALA A 142 -2.28 4.98 7.37
N SER A 143 -1.19 5.60 6.92
CA SER A 143 -0.50 6.68 7.66
C SER A 143 0.00 6.34 9.06
N GLY A 144 0.16 5.06 9.39
CA GLY A 144 0.68 4.63 10.69
C GLY A 144 -0.31 4.79 11.86
N ASP A 145 -1.58 5.11 11.60
CA ASP A 145 -2.57 5.41 12.67
C ASP A 145 -2.87 4.19 13.55
N ASN A 146 -2.77 2.98 12.99
CA ASN A 146 -2.99 1.72 13.69
C ASN A 146 -1.69 1.06 14.19
N VAL A 147 -0.59 1.81 14.24
CA VAL A 147 0.72 1.32 14.68
C VAL A 147 1.00 1.84 16.09
N ARG A 148 1.31 0.94 17.03
CA ARG A 148 1.56 1.28 18.44
C ARG A 148 2.91 0.73 18.90
N LEU A 149 3.72 1.56 19.54
CA LEU A 149 4.94 1.13 20.20
C LEU A 149 4.65 0.80 21.66
N LEU A 150 4.86 -0.45 22.04
CA LEU A 150 4.60 -0.97 23.37
C LEU A 150 5.94 -1.12 24.10
N ASN A 151 6.16 -0.29 25.11
CA ASN A 151 7.46 -0.14 25.77
C ASN A 151 7.61 -1.01 27.02
N ASN A 152 6.51 -1.44 27.62
CA ASN A 152 6.51 -2.25 28.83
C ASN A 152 5.50 -3.40 28.72
N ARG A 153 5.71 -4.42 29.54
CA ARG A 153 4.97 -5.68 29.47
C ARG A 153 3.51 -5.53 29.89
N ASP A 154 3.19 -4.68 30.86
CA ASP A 154 1.80 -4.43 31.25
C ASP A 154 1.00 -3.82 30.10
N SER A 155 1.58 -2.85 29.39
CA SER A 155 0.95 -2.24 28.20
C SER A 155 0.75 -3.26 27.08
N LEU A 156 1.71 -4.17 26.88
CA LEU A 156 1.60 -5.23 25.89
C LEU A 156 0.51 -6.25 26.27
N ILE A 157 0.47 -6.70 27.52
CA ILE A 157 -0.53 -7.65 28.02
C ILE A 157 -1.94 -7.03 27.90
N SER A 158 -2.11 -5.78 28.33
CA SER A 158 -3.39 -5.06 28.17
C SER A 158 -3.78 -4.99 26.70
N HIS A 159 -2.85 -4.64 25.82
CA HIS A 159 -3.11 -4.57 24.39
C HIS A 159 -3.53 -5.93 23.78
N VAL A 160 -2.87 -7.02 24.17
CA VAL A 160 -3.26 -8.38 23.75
C VAL A 160 -4.66 -8.72 24.28
N ASN A 161 -4.95 -8.44 25.54
CA ASN A 161 -6.28 -8.70 26.11
C ASN A 161 -7.39 -7.91 25.38
N ASP A 162 -7.13 -6.64 25.07
CA ASP A 162 -8.08 -5.80 24.30
C ASP A 162 -8.30 -6.38 22.90
N ALA A 163 -7.23 -6.82 22.21
CA ALA A 163 -7.31 -7.41 20.89
C ALA A 163 -8.15 -8.71 20.85
N PHE A 164 -8.18 -9.48 21.94
CA PHE A 164 -8.97 -10.71 22.05
C PHE A 164 -10.29 -10.52 22.82
N SER A 165 -10.64 -9.29 23.19
CA SER A 165 -11.90 -8.96 23.84
C SER A 165 -13.08 -8.97 22.85
N GLN A 166 -14.31 -8.94 23.38
CA GLN A 166 -15.53 -8.86 22.56
C GLN A 166 -15.65 -7.54 21.79
N THR A 167 -15.01 -6.47 22.25
CA THR A 167 -15.03 -5.16 21.58
C THR A 167 -13.86 -4.95 20.62
N GLY A 168 -12.76 -5.68 20.82
CA GLY A 168 -11.52 -5.47 20.10
C GLY A 168 -10.90 -4.10 20.37
N ILE A 169 -9.92 -3.75 19.53
CA ILE A 169 -9.24 -2.46 19.53
C ILE A 169 -9.73 -1.62 18.36
N LYS A 170 -10.16 -0.39 18.64
CA LYS A 170 -10.53 0.57 17.59
C LYS A 170 -9.35 0.88 16.66
N THR A 171 -9.63 0.90 15.37
CA THR A 171 -8.70 1.34 14.32
C THR A 171 -9.11 2.70 13.76
N HIS A 172 -8.29 3.27 12.87
CA HIS A 172 -8.58 4.49 12.12
C HIS A 172 -9.93 4.43 11.38
N PHE A 173 -10.29 3.27 10.82
CA PHE A 173 -11.58 3.12 10.14
C PHE A 173 -12.64 2.75 11.18
N SER A 174 -13.69 3.55 11.29
CA SER A 174 -14.80 3.33 12.23
C SER A 174 -15.49 1.97 12.07
N GLY A 175 -15.43 1.37 10.88
CA GLY A 175 -15.96 0.04 10.58
C GLY A 175 -14.98 -1.13 10.74
N SER A 176 -13.72 -0.86 11.15
CA SER A 176 -12.69 -1.90 11.32
C SER A 176 -12.15 -1.89 12.75
N VAL A 177 -12.05 -3.07 13.35
CA VAL A 177 -11.48 -3.28 14.69
C VAL A 177 -10.41 -4.35 14.62
N GLN A 178 -9.32 -4.16 15.35
CA GLN A 178 -8.35 -5.22 15.59
C GLN A 178 -8.93 -6.15 16.65
N GLN A 179 -9.51 -7.26 16.19
CA GLN A 179 -10.20 -8.22 17.04
C GLN A 179 -9.88 -9.68 16.65
N GLY A 180 -9.55 -10.50 17.64
CA GLY A 180 -9.30 -11.94 17.46
C GLY A 180 -7.95 -12.25 16.82
N TYR A 181 -7.02 -11.29 16.81
CA TYR A 181 -5.65 -11.48 16.34
C TYR A 181 -4.69 -10.47 16.96
N ILE A 182 -3.40 -10.80 16.94
CA ILE A 182 -2.32 -9.87 17.25
C ILE A 182 -1.24 -9.96 16.17
N PHE A 183 -0.71 -8.81 15.77
CA PHE A 183 0.46 -8.69 14.89
C PHE A 183 1.49 -7.85 15.63
N LEU A 184 2.57 -8.48 16.07
CA LEU A 184 3.65 -7.87 16.83
C LEU A 184 4.93 -7.97 16.02
N GLN A 185 5.60 -6.84 15.81
CA GLN A 185 6.84 -6.76 15.07
C GLN A 185 7.93 -6.17 15.97
N LYS A 186 9.11 -6.80 15.97
CA LYS A 186 10.28 -6.31 16.69
C LYS A 186 10.55 -4.86 16.28
N TYR A 187 10.66 -3.99 17.29
CA TYR A 187 11.05 -2.62 17.04
C TYR A 187 12.52 -2.57 16.63
N ILE A 188 12.77 -1.87 15.52
CA ILE A 188 14.12 -1.62 15.02
C ILE A 188 14.39 -0.11 15.14
N PRO A 189 15.31 0.32 16.02
CA PRO A 189 15.64 1.72 16.17
C PRO A 189 16.16 2.32 14.86
N CYS A 190 15.46 3.32 14.34
CA CYS A 190 15.86 4.04 13.14
C CYS A 190 15.45 5.52 13.26
N LYS A 191 16.17 6.40 12.55
CA LYS A 191 15.88 7.84 12.50
C LYS A 191 15.13 8.25 11.23
N LYS A 192 15.08 7.35 10.26
CA LYS A 192 14.48 7.52 8.95
C LYS A 192 14.17 6.16 8.36
N ASP A 193 13.19 6.13 7.49
CA ASP A 193 12.92 4.98 6.62
C ASP A 193 13.06 5.39 5.16
N MET A 194 13.15 4.40 4.28
CA MET A 194 13.27 4.56 2.84
C MET A 194 11.91 4.28 2.21
N LYS A 195 11.42 5.21 1.39
CA LYS A 195 10.33 4.94 0.46
C LYS A 195 10.93 4.70 -0.92
N ILE A 196 10.65 3.55 -1.51
CA ILE A 196 11.04 3.22 -2.88
C ILE A 196 9.79 2.84 -3.65
N ILE A 197 9.52 3.51 -4.76
CA ILE A 197 8.37 3.25 -5.62
C ILE A 197 8.90 2.72 -6.95
N VAL A 198 8.44 1.53 -7.31
CA VAL A 198 8.77 0.84 -8.55
C VAL A 198 7.56 0.91 -9.48
N ILE A 199 7.79 1.25 -10.75
CA ILE A 199 6.77 1.19 -11.80
C ILE A 199 7.38 0.40 -12.97
N GLY A 200 6.72 -0.69 -13.35
CA GLY A 200 7.27 -1.67 -14.27
C GLY A 200 8.52 -2.34 -13.69
N GLU A 201 9.67 -2.13 -14.34
CA GLU A 201 10.94 -2.77 -13.98
C GLU A 201 11.95 -1.77 -13.41
N GLU A 202 11.53 -0.53 -13.14
CA GLU A 202 12.42 0.57 -12.75
C GLU A 202 11.97 1.26 -11.47
N VAL A 203 12.94 1.78 -10.71
CA VAL A 203 12.66 2.68 -9.58
C VAL A 203 12.19 4.02 -10.12
N ALA A 204 10.89 4.29 -9.97
CA ALA A 204 10.26 5.52 -10.43
C ALA A 204 10.60 6.69 -9.51
N LEU A 205 10.69 6.44 -8.20
CA LEU A 205 10.98 7.42 -7.17
C LEU A 205 11.59 6.73 -5.94
N SER A 206 12.58 7.36 -5.30
CA SER A 206 13.13 6.88 -4.02
C SER A 206 13.59 8.04 -3.16
N TYR A 207 13.24 8.03 -1.88
CA TYR A 207 13.65 9.06 -0.92
C TYR A 207 13.61 8.54 0.51
N TRP A 208 14.30 9.22 1.41
CA TRP A 208 14.18 8.98 2.83
C TRP A 208 13.02 9.78 3.41
N ARG A 209 12.26 9.19 4.34
CA ARG A 209 11.32 9.92 5.20
C ARG A 209 11.93 10.03 6.58
N LYS A 210 12.08 11.26 7.07
CA LYS A 210 12.61 11.57 8.39
C LYS A 210 11.46 12.07 9.27
N GLY A 211 11.01 11.20 10.16
CA GLY A 211 10.02 11.50 11.19
C GLY A 211 10.51 12.48 12.25
N LEU A 212 9.57 13.01 13.02
CA LEU A 212 9.84 13.80 14.22
C LEU A 212 10.09 12.91 15.45
N GLU A 213 9.52 11.70 15.47
CA GLU A 213 9.70 10.68 16.51
C GLU A 213 9.95 9.29 15.88
N TRP A 214 9.47 8.20 16.50
CA TRP A 214 9.71 6.83 16.02
C TRP A 214 8.89 6.43 14.77
N LYS A 215 7.84 7.19 14.43
CA LYS A 215 7.10 7.05 13.17
C LYS A 215 7.64 8.04 12.14
N HIS A 216 7.99 7.56 10.96
CA HIS A 216 8.69 8.35 9.93
C HIS A 216 7.82 8.76 8.74
N ASN A 217 6.54 8.37 8.70
CA ASN A 217 5.65 8.70 7.59
C ASN A 217 5.45 10.22 7.43
N ILE A 218 5.42 10.69 6.18
CA ILE A 218 5.25 12.12 5.85
C ILE A 218 3.91 12.66 6.36
N SER A 219 2.87 11.82 6.35
CA SER A 219 1.54 12.20 6.85
C SER A 219 1.52 12.58 8.33
N SER A 220 2.48 12.11 9.13
CA SER A 220 2.66 12.52 10.55
C SER A 220 3.64 13.69 10.72
N GLY A 221 3.91 14.45 9.65
CA GLY A 221 4.75 15.66 9.71
C GLY A 221 6.23 15.45 9.35
N GLY A 222 6.61 14.24 8.93
CA GLY A 222 7.97 13.93 8.49
C GLY A 222 8.46 14.79 7.31
N SER A 223 9.78 14.93 7.21
CA SER A 223 10.47 15.62 6.11
C SER A 223 11.02 14.62 5.10
N ILE A 224 11.21 15.09 3.86
CA ILE A 224 11.82 14.30 2.79
C ILE A 224 13.31 14.63 2.77
N ASP A 225 14.13 13.59 2.80
CA ASP A 225 15.57 13.65 2.65
C ASP A 225 15.95 12.95 1.33
N THR A 226 16.57 13.70 0.42
CA THR A 226 16.94 13.25 -0.93
C THR A 226 18.36 12.70 -1.00
N THR A 227 19.03 12.48 0.14
CA THR A 227 20.29 11.75 0.15
C THR A 227 20.12 10.39 -0.55
N PRO A 228 21.14 9.93 -1.30
CA PRO A 228 21.02 8.71 -2.08
C PRO A 228 20.58 7.51 -1.23
N ILE A 229 19.58 6.80 -1.73
CA ILE A 229 19.12 5.51 -1.18
C ILE A 229 20.13 4.42 -1.60
N PRO A 230 20.57 3.54 -0.69
CA PRO A 230 21.47 2.44 -1.02
C PRO A 230 21.01 1.62 -2.23
N GLU A 231 21.92 1.34 -3.15
CA GLU A 231 21.58 0.64 -4.40
C GLU A 231 21.03 -0.76 -4.14
N GLN A 232 21.54 -1.44 -3.11
CA GLN A 232 21.04 -2.75 -2.69
C GLN A 232 19.54 -2.70 -2.29
N ALA A 233 19.08 -1.60 -1.69
CA ALA A 233 17.66 -1.42 -1.34
C ALA A 233 16.79 -1.25 -2.60
N LYS A 234 17.29 -0.51 -3.60
CA LYS A 234 16.61 -0.32 -4.89
C LYS A 234 16.50 -1.62 -5.68
N GLN A 235 17.59 -2.38 -5.77
CA GLN A 235 17.59 -3.68 -6.43
C GLN A 235 16.62 -4.65 -5.74
N LEU A 236 16.61 -4.67 -4.40
CA LEU A 236 15.67 -5.46 -3.62
C LEU A 236 14.22 -5.04 -3.89
N ALA A 237 13.92 -3.74 -3.96
CA ALA A 237 12.59 -3.22 -4.28
C ALA A 237 12.08 -3.67 -5.66
N VAL A 238 12.93 -3.62 -6.69
CA VAL A 238 12.59 -4.11 -8.04
C VAL A 238 12.35 -5.61 -8.00
N GLN A 239 13.21 -6.38 -7.32
CA GLN A 239 13.05 -7.83 -7.19
C GLN A 239 11.74 -8.21 -6.48
N ILE A 240 11.40 -7.55 -5.38
CA ILE A 240 10.13 -7.77 -4.65
C ILE A 240 8.93 -7.48 -5.56
N THR A 241 8.95 -6.37 -6.28
CA THR A 241 7.86 -5.99 -7.20
C THR A 241 7.65 -7.05 -8.28
N LYS A 242 8.75 -7.62 -8.81
CA LYS A 242 8.72 -8.72 -9.78
C LYS A 242 8.15 -10.00 -9.18
N ASP A 243 8.58 -10.39 -7.97
CA ASP A 243 8.11 -11.61 -7.30
C ASP A 243 6.62 -11.52 -6.92
N LEU A 244 6.15 -10.32 -6.57
CA LEU A 244 4.74 -10.02 -6.34
C LEU A 244 3.91 -10.09 -7.63
N LYS A 245 4.55 -9.96 -8.79
CA LYS A 245 3.94 -9.77 -10.12
C LYS A 245 3.08 -8.51 -10.18
N TYR A 246 3.56 -7.43 -9.55
CA TYR A 246 2.89 -6.14 -9.55
C TYR A 246 3.37 -5.29 -10.72
N ASP A 247 2.46 -4.52 -11.32
CA ASP A 247 2.82 -3.52 -12.32
C ASP A 247 3.49 -2.29 -11.67
N TRP A 248 3.19 -2.02 -10.41
CA TRP A 248 3.86 -1.03 -9.59
C TRP A 248 3.71 -1.34 -8.10
N CYS A 249 4.65 -0.87 -7.30
CA CYS A 249 4.63 -1.09 -5.85
C CYS A 249 5.37 0.03 -5.13
N GLY A 250 4.80 0.51 -4.03
CA GLY A 250 5.50 1.34 -3.07
C GLY A 250 5.98 0.47 -1.91
N LEU A 251 7.27 0.50 -1.63
CA LEU A 251 7.93 -0.31 -0.61
C LEU A 251 8.60 0.58 0.44
N ASP A 252 8.44 0.17 1.70
CA ASP A 252 8.97 0.87 2.85
C ASP A 252 10.05 0.01 3.50
N PHE A 253 11.27 0.55 3.60
CA PHE A 253 12.40 -0.15 4.19
C PHE A 253 13.00 0.66 5.34
N ILE A 254 13.66 -0.02 6.26
CA ILE A 254 14.53 0.62 7.25
C ILE A 254 15.93 0.03 7.17
N GLU A 255 16.90 0.81 7.61
CA GLU A 255 18.28 0.37 7.74
C GLU A 255 18.68 0.39 9.22
N HIS A 256 19.31 -0.69 9.67
CA HIS A 256 19.86 -0.81 11.02
C HIS A 256 21.08 -1.72 10.99
N ASP A 257 22.20 -1.29 11.58
CA ASP A 257 23.48 -2.01 11.58
C ASP A 257 23.90 -2.53 10.20
N ASN A 258 23.84 -1.66 9.17
CA ASN A 258 24.13 -1.98 7.76
C ASN A 258 23.26 -3.11 7.17
N ARG A 259 22.09 -3.39 7.76
CA ARG A 259 21.11 -4.35 7.26
C ARG A 259 19.83 -3.62 6.85
N ILE A 260 19.32 -3.98 5.67
CA ILE A 260 18.06 -3.47 5.13
C ILE A 260 16.94 -4.42 5.52
N PHE A 261 15.86 -3.87 6.05
CA PHE A 261 14.64 -4.61 6.39
C PHE A 261 13.45 -4.02 5.64
N LEU A 262 12.67 -4.86 4.98
CA LEU A 262 11.37 -4.52 4.42
C LEU A 262 10.32 -4.47 5.54
N ILE A 263 9.53 -3.40 5.58
CA ILE A 263 8.57 -3.13 6.66
C ILE A 263 7.13 -3.25 6.20
N GLU A 264 6.86 -2.83 4.97
CA GLU A 264 5.53 -2.79 4.36
C GLU A 264 5.69 -2.65 2.85
N TYR A 265 4.71 -3.15 2.09
CA TYR A 265 4.58 -2.86 0.68
C TYR A 265 3.12 -2.59 0.31
N GLY A 266 2.87 -1.87 -0.79
CA GLY A 266 1.51 -1.59 -1.23
C GLY A 266 1.42 -1.24 -2.71
N SER A 267 0.32 -1.64 -3.34
CA SER A 267 0.01 -1.30 -4.74
C SER A 267 -0.54 0.12 -4.91
N MET A 268 -0.97 0.75 -3.81
CA MET A 268 -1.32 2.16 -3.74
C MET A 268 -0.37 2.87 -2.78
N PHE A 269 0.01 4.09 -3.14
CA PHE A 269 0.93 4.90 -2.34
C PHE A 269 0.49 6.36 -2.31
N ALA A 270 0.84 7.01 -1.20
CA ALA A 270 0.50 8.40 -0.96
C ALA A 270 1.31 9.35 -1.86
N ILE A 271 0.66 10.43 -2.24
CA ILE A 271 1.22 11.54 -2.99
C ILE A 271 0.94 12.82 -2.20
N THR A 272 1.82 13.82 -2.25
CA THR A 272 1.72 15.01 -1.38
C THR A 272 2.21 16.29 -2.06
N PRO A 273 1.57 17.46 -1.79
CA PRO A 273 2.10 18.79 -2.12
C PRO A 273 3.57 19.02 -1.76
N ARG A 274 4.09 18.30 -0.75
CA ARG A 274 5.50 18.37 -0.34
C ARG A 274 6.48 17.89 -1.41
N PHE A 275 6.02 17.19 -2.44
CA PHE A 275 6.86 16.76 -3.56
C PHE A 275 7.16 17.91 -4.53
N ILE A 276 6.27 18.89 -4.70
CA ILE A 276 6.43 19.99 -5.67
C ILE A 276 7.79 20.70 -5.53
N PRO A 277 8.22 21.19 -4.35
CA PRO A 277 9.49 21.89 -4.23
C PRO A 277 10.72 21.00 -4.42
N ILE A 278 10.58 19.67 -4.41
CA ILE A 278 11.69 18.72 -4.44
C ILE A 278 11.83 18.06 -5.81
N PHE A 279 10.71 17.62 -6.38
CA PHE A 279 10.64 16.84 -7.61
C PHE A 279 10.00 17.60 -8.77
N GLY A 280 9.55 18.83 -8.54
CA GLY A 280 8.94 19.69 -9.57
C GLY A 280 7.47 19.37 -9.87
N SER A 281 6.97 18.22 -9.45
CA SER A 281 5.56 17.83 -9.55
C SER A 281 5.05 17.26 -8.23
N ILE A 282 3.73 17.32 -8.05
CA ILE A 282 3.07 16.91 -6.82
C ILE A 282 3.13 15.39 -6.58
N ASP A 283 3.35 14.63 -7.65
CA ASP A 283 3.48 13.18 -7.68
C ASP A 283 4.85 12.69 -8.14
N ALA A 284 5.83 13.59 -8.34
CA ALA A 284 7.13 13.27 -8.92
C ALA A 284 7.02 12.46 -10.22
N ASP A 285 6.01 12.79 -11.04
CA ASP A 285 5.67 12.18 -12.34
C ASP A 285 5.27 10.70 -12.26
N MET A 286 4.97 10.19 -11.07
CA MET A 286 4.62 8.78 -10.88
C MET A 286 3.31 8.40 -11.57
N LEU A 287 2.28 9.25 -11.54
CA LEU A 287 1.00 8.97 -12.21
C LEU A 287 1.17 8.95 -13.73
N ARG A 288 2.00 9.86 -14.26
CA ARG A 288 2.39 9.85 -15.68
C ARG A 288 3.09 8.55 -16.06
N LYS A 289 4.04 8.09 -15.26
CA LYS A 289 4.74 6.80 -15.47
C LYS A 289 3.78 5.60 -15.40
N GLN A 290 2.78 5.62 -14.51
CA GLN A 290 1.72 4.60 -14.50
C GLN A 290 0.93 4.60 -15.82
N CYS A 291 0.54 5.76 -16.34
CA CYS A 291 -0.13 5.87 -17.64
C CYS A 291 0.74 5.32 -18.79
N GLU A 292 2.04 5.65 -18.82
CA GLU A 292 2.97 5.14 -19.84
C GLU A 292 3.06 3.61 -19.81
N LEU A 293 3.10 3.03 -18.60
CA LEU A 293 3.07 1.58 -18.42
C LEU A 293 1.77 0.97 -18.97
N VAL A 294 0.62 1.56 -18.65
CA VAL A 294 -0.69 1.11 -19.17
C VAL A 294 -0.69 1.13 -20.71
N VAL A 295 -0.26 2.24 -21.31
CA VAL A 295 -0.17 2.38 -22.78
C VAL A 295 0.76 1.32 -23.38
N LYS A 296 1.90 1.04 -22.74
CA LYS A 296 2.83 -0.02 -23.16
C LYS A 296 2.18 -1.40 -23.10
N ARG A 297 1.38 -1.69 -22.07
CA ARG A 297 0.70 -2.98 -21.89
C ARG A 297 -0.43 -3.19 -22.90
N ILE A 298 -1.13 -2.14 -23.32
CA ILE A 298 -2.15 -2.23 -24.38
C ILE A 298 -1.53 -2.57 -25.75
N LYS A 299 -0.30 -2.14 -26.01
CA LYS A 299 0.40 -2.36 -27.30
C LYS A 299 1.04 -3.74 -27.42
N LYS A 300 1.12 -4.51 -26.33
CA LYS A 300 1.75 -5.84 -26.28
C LYS A 300 0.72 -6.92 -26.51
#